data_AF-A0A7X2TWW6-F1
#
_entry.id   AF-A0A7X2TWW6-F1
#
_cell.length_a   1.000
_cell.length_b   1.000
_cell.length_c   1.000
_cell.angle_alpha   90.00
_cell.angle_beta   90.00
_cell.angle_gamma   90.00
#
_symmetry.space_group_name_H-M   'P 1'
#
loop_
_entity.id
_entity.type
_entity.pdbx_description
1 polymer ?
#
loop_
_entity_poly.entity_id
_entity_poly.type
_entity_poly.pdbx_seq_one_letter_code
_entity_poly.pdbx_strand_id
1 'polypeptide(L)'
;MTAEEYFQLGMELARREQMGDAFVALEECVTLDPDHGLACKELARLSLLANEIRAFINWLHEAQRVDERDAEPHVMMAEHLVGKRRWEEADMEVRIALRKGPGPELAERLAAAQARIPEHF
;
A
#
# COMPACT_ATOMS: atom_id res chain seq x y z
N MET A 1 11.42 -11.87 -19.39
CA MET A 1 10.07 -11.99 -18.84
C MET A 1 9.33 -10.69 -19.12
N THR A 2 8.01 -10.72 -19.27
CA THR A 2 7.15 -9.52 -19.38
C THR A 2 6.91 -8.90 -18.00
N ALA A 3 6.39 -7.66 -17.94
CA ALA A 3 6.03 -7.02 -16.67
C ALA A 3 5.08 -7.90 -15.84
N GLU A 4 4.04 -8.47 -16.47
CA GLU A 4 3.10 -9.39 -15.82
C GLU A 4 3.79 -10.66 -15.33
N GLU A 5 4.71 -11.25 -16.10
CA GLU A 5 5.47 -12.44 -15.66
C GLU A 5 6.36 -12.12 -14.44
N TYR A 6 6.97 -10.93 -14.41
CA TYR A 6 7.73 -10.45 -13.26
C TYR A 6 6.83 -10.19 -12.04
N PHE A 7 5.63 -9.62 -12.24
CA PHE A 7 4.65 -9.45 -11.19
C PHE A 7 4.23 -10.79 -10.57
N GLN A 8 3.86 -11.77 -11.40
CA GLN A 8 3.49 -13.11 -10.94
C GLN A 8 4.63 -13.81 -10.19
N LEU A 9 5.87 -13.68 -10.69
CA LEU A 9 7.05 -14.17 -10.00
C LEU A 9 7.23 -13.50 -8.63
N GLY A 10 7.14 -12.17 -8.57
CA GLY A 10 7.24 -11.42 -7.32
C GLY A 10 6.21 -11.84 -6.29
N MET A 11 4.96 -12.02 -6.71
CA MET A 11 3.88 -12.53 -5.85
C MET A 11 4.15 -13.94 -5.35
N GLU A 12 4.66 -14.84 -6.19
CA GLU A 12 5.01 -16.20 -5.79
C GLU A 12 6.17 -16.23 -4.80
N LEU A 13 7.21 -15.42 -5.02
CA LEU A 13 8.33 -15.28 -4.09
C LEU A 13 7.88 -14.71 -2.74
N ALA A 14 6.98 -13.72 -2.73
CA ALA A 14 6.43 -13.15 -1.51
C ALA A 14 5.64 -14.19 -0.69
N ARG A 15 4.85 -15.06 -1.36
CA ARG A 15 4.15 -16.19 -0.70
C ARG A 15 5.09 -17.21 -0.08
N ARG A 16 6.31 -17.34 -0.62
CA ARG A 16 7.38 -18.19 -0.09
C ARG A 16 8.25 -17.49 0.96
N GLU A 17 7.84 -16.30 1.40
CA GLU A 17 8.56 -15.45 2.34
C GLU A 17 9.96 -15.00 1.85
N GLN A 18 10.23 -15.12 0.55
CA GLN A 18 11.48 -14.67 -0.08
C GLN A 18 11.38 -13.17 -0.41
N MET A 19 11.30 -12.34 0.63
CA MET A 19 10.94 -10.92 0.50
C MET A 19 11.92 -10.11 -0.36
N GLY A 20 13.23 -10.40 -0.29
CA GLY A 20 14.23 -9.73 -1.11
C GLY A 20 14.09 -10.04 -2.60
N ASP A 21 13.94 -11.33 -2.94
CA ASP A 21 13.76 -11.75 -4.33
C ASP A 21 12.42 -11.25 -4.90
N ALA A 22 11.36 -11.25 -4.07
CA ALA A 22 10.06 -10.70 -4.42
C ALA A 22 10.15 -9.21 -4.76
N PHE A 23 10.88 -8.44 -3.94
CA PHE A 23 11.10 -7.01 -4.16
C PHE A 23 11.78 -6.77 -5.51
N VAL A 24 12.87 -7.49 -5.80
CA VAL A 24 13.59 -7.37 -7.08
C VAL A 24 12.68 -7.70 -8.27
N ALA A 25 11.91 -8.79 -8.19
CA ALA A 25 10.99 -9.16 -9.28
C ALA A 25 9.90 -8.10 -9.51
N LEU A 26 9.37 -7.48 -8.44
CA LEU A 26 8.39 -6.42 -8.57
C LEU A 26 9.00 -5.11 -9.09
N GLU A 27 10.25 -4.78 -8.74
CA GLU A 27 10.97 -3.64 -9.32
C GLU A 27 11.20 -3.82 -10.82
N GLU A 28 11.54 -5.03 -11.28
CA GLU A 28 11.66 -5.34 -12.71
C GLU A 28 10.30 -5.20 -13.42
N CYS A 29 9.19 -5.57 -12.76
CA CYS A 29 7.84 -5.32 -13.27
C CYS A 29 7.60 -3.82 -13.51
N VAL A 30 7.83 -2.98 -12.49
CA VAL A 30 7.62 -1.53 -12.60
C VAL A 30 8.62 -0.87 -13.57
N THR A 31 9.82 -1.43 -13.72
CA THR A 31 10.80 -0.95 -14.70
C THR A 31 10.32 -1.15 -16.14
N LEU A 32 9.63 -2.27 -16.40
CA LEU A 32 9.08 -2.59 -17.72
C LEU A 32 7.72 -1.91 -17.97
N ASP A 33 6.91 -1.77 -16.93
CA ASP A 33 5.61 -1.08 -16.95
C ASP A 33 5.51 -0.12 -15.75
N PRO A 34 5.92 1.14 -15.92
CA PRO A 34 5.85 2.15 -14.86
C PRO A 34 4.44 2.43 -14.35
N ASP A 35 3.40 2.05 -15.10
CA ASP A 35 2.00 2.25 -14.73
C ASP A 35 1.36 0.98 -14.15
N HIS A 36 2.16 -0.01 -13.75
CA HIS A 36 1.68 -1.23 -13.09
C HIS A 36 1.32 -1.01 -11.61
N GLY A 37 0.16 -0.39 -11.37
CA GLY A 37 -0.26 0.07 -10.03
C GLY A 37 -0.32 -1.02 -8.95
N LEU A 38 -0.65 -2.27 -9.31
CA LEU A 38 -0.62 -3.39 -8.36
C LEU A 38 0.80 -3.69 -7.87
N ALA A 39 1.81 -3.56 -8.73
CA ALA A 39 3.20 -3.84 -8.35
C ALA A 39 3.72 -2.72 -7.42
N CYS A 40 3.39 -1.46 -7.69
CA CYS A 40 3.70 -0.35 -6.79
C CYS A 40 3.14 -0.58 -5.38
N LYS A 41 1.89 -1.05 -5.25
CA LYS A 41 1.29 -1.34 -3.94
C LYS A 41 1.97 -2.50 -3.22
N GLU A 42 2.35 -3.55 -3.93
CA GLU A 42 3.09 -4.66 -3.32
C GLU A 42 4.51 -4.27 -2.92
N LEU A 43 5.19 -3.43 -3.70
CA LEU A 43 6.48 -2.83 -3.32
C LEU A 43 6.36 -1.96 -2.07
N ALA A 44 5.27 -1.18 -1.94
CA ALA A 44 4.99 -0.44 -0.71
C ALA A 44 4.81 -1.41 0.48
N ARG A 45 4.00 -2.46 0.34
CA ARG A 45 3.78 -3.47 1.38
C ARG A 45 5.09 -4.12 1.83
N LEU A 46 5.91 -4.59 0.89
CA LEU A 46 7.21 -5.21 1.17
C LEU A 46 8.18 -4.22 1.83
N SER A 47 8.21 -2.97 1.37
CA SER A 47 9.03 -1.92 1.98
C SER A 47 8.64 -1.66 3.44
N LEU A 48 7.34 -1.66 3.76
CA LEU A 48 6.87 -1.51 5.13
C LEU A 48 7.27 -2.70 6.01
N LEU A 49 7.16 -3.94 5.49
CA LEU A 49 7.60 -5.16 6.19
C LEU A 49 9.11 -5.15 6.46
N ALA A 50 9.91 -4.61 5.54
CA ALA A 50 11.34 -4.40 5.70
C ALA A 50 11.69 -3.21 6.62
N ASN A 51 10.68 -2.48 7.13
CA ASN A 51 10.84 -1.24 7.90
C ASN A 51 11.56 -0.11 7.12
N GLU A 52 11.53 -0.17 5.78
CA GLU A 52 12.05 0.86 4.88
C GLU A 52 10.98 1.93 4.60
N ILE A 53 10.73 2.76 5.62
CA ILE A 53 9.60 3.71 5.64
C ILE A 53 9.65 4.73 4.49
N ARG A 54 10.85 5.15 4.06
CA ARG A 54 10.99 6.07 2.93
C ARG A 54 10.55 5.42 1.61
N ALA A 55 10.96 4.18 1.38
CA ALA A 55 10.54 3.43 0.19
C ALA A 55 9.04 3.14 0.21
N PHE A 56 8.49 2.78 1.37
CA PHE A 56 7.04 2.62 1.56
C PHE A 56 6.27 3.86 1.07
N ILE A 57 6.61 5.05 1.56
CA ILE A 57 5.94 6.30 1.18
C ILE A 57 6.09 6.58 -0.32
N ASN A 58 7.30 6.41 -0.88
CA ASN A 58 7.54 6.63 -2.30
C ASN A 58 6.67 5.71 -3.17
N TRP A 59 6.58 4.43 -2.83
CA TRP A 59 5.76 3.48 -3.59
C TRP A 59 4.25 3.72 -3.46
N LEU A 60 3.79 4.23 -2.31
CA LEU A 60 2.41 4.70 -2.18
C LEU A 60 2.13 5.88 -3.11
N HIS A 61 3.07 6.82 -3.24
CA HIS A 61 2.95 7.94 -4.18
C HIS A 61 2.95 7.49 -5.64
N GLU A 62 3.78 6.52 -6.02
CA GLU A 62 3.74 5.95 -7.36
C GLU A 62 2.41 5.23 -7.62
N ALA A 63 1.89 4.45 -6.67
CA ALA A 63 0.58 3.83 -6.81
C ALA A 63 -0.56 4.88 -6.99
N GLN A 64 -0.50 5.98 -6.23
CA GLN A 64 -1.43 7.12 -6.38
C GLN A 64 -1.27 7.84 -7.73
N ARG A 65 -0.06 7.92 -8.27
CA ARG A 65 0.22 8.51 -9.59
C ARG A 65 -0.43 7.68 -10.70
N VAL A 66 -0.37 6.35 -10.58
CA VAL A 66 -0.95 5.41 -11.54
C VAL A 66 -2.48 5.48 -11.52
N ASP A 67 -3.09 5.42 -10.34
CA ASP A 67 -4.54 5.56 -10.19
C ASP A 67 -4.88 6.49 -9.04
N GLU A 68 -5.25 7.73 -9.38
CA GLU A 68 -5.68 8.74 -8.41
C GLU A 68 -6.97 8.37 -7.68
N ARG A 69 -7.74 7.40 -8.16
CA ARG A 69 -8.99 6.93 -7.53
C ARG A 69 -8.80 5.70 -6.67
N ASP A 70 -7.61 5.10 -6.68
CA ASP A 70 -7.33 3.98 -5.80
C ASP A 70 -7.28 4.45 -4.34
N ALA A 71 -8.11 3.82 -3.51
CA ALA A 71 -8.14 4.08 -2.08
C ALA A 71 -7.02 3.37 -1.33
N GLU A 72 -6.49 2.27 -1.88
CA GLU A 72 -5.56 1.36 -1.19
C GLU A 72 -4.31 2.08 -0.64
N PRO A 73 -3.66 3.01 -1.36
CA PRO A 73 -2.49 3.69 -0.81
C PRO A 73 -2.80 4.52 0.45
N HIS A 74 -3.98 5.13 0.51
CA HIS A 74 -4.45 5.88 1.67
C HIS A 74 -4.79 4.94 2.84
N VAL A 75 -5.34 3.76 2.57
CA VAL A 75 -5.56 2.75 3.62
C VAL A 75 -4.24 2.31 4.25
N MET A 76 -3.24 1.98 3.42
CA MET A 76 -1.93 1.55 3.89
C MET A 76 -1.26 2.63 4.75
N MET A 77 -1.37 3.91 4.33
CA MET A 77 -0.88 5.04 5.13
C MET A 77 -1.62 5.18 6.45
N ALA A 78 -2.95 5.11 6.44
CA ALA A 78 -3.76 5.18 7.66
C ALA A 78 -3.37 4.10 8.67
N GLU A 79 -3.25 2.84 8.23
CA GLU A 79 -2.84 1.71 9.08
C GLU A 79 -1.43 1.92 9.67
N HIS A 80 -0.50 2.41 8.87
CA HIS A 80 0.85 2.77 9.34
C HIS A 80 0.79 3.85 10.43
N LEU A 81 0.03 4.92 10.20
CA LEU A 81 -0.10 6.06 11.13
C LEU A 81 -0.80 5.67 12.44
N VAL A 82 -1.82 4.81 12.38
CA VAL A 82 -2.43 4.18 13.57
C VAL A 82 -1.37 3.44 14.39
N GLY A 83 -0.51 2.66 13.73
CA GLY A 83 0.61 1.96 14.39
C GLY A 83 1.60 2.93 15.06
N LYS A 84 1.77 4.13 14.51
CA LYS A 84 2.63 5.20 15.07
C LYS A 84 1.91 6.13 16.05
N ARG A 85 0.62 5.90 16.33
CA ARG A 85 -0.22 6.77 17.18
C ARG A 85 -0.35 8.21 16.67
N ARG A 86 -0.20 8.41 15.36
CA ARG A 86 -0.39 9.70 14.68
C ARG A 86 -1.85 9.82 14.26
N TRP A 87 -2.71 10.01 15.26
CA TRP A 87 -4.16 9.85 15.17
C TRP A 87 -4.83 10.81 14.19
N GLU A 88 -4.47 12.10 14.24
CA GLU A 88 -5.02 13.12 13.36
C GLU A 88 -4.74 12.83 11.88
N GLU A 89 -3.50 12.46 11.58
CA GLU A 89 -3.08 12.12 10.22
C GLU A 89 -3.73 10.81 9.75
N ALA A 90 -3.82 9.81 10.64
CA ALA A 90 -4.51 8.56 10.33
C ALA A 90 -5.98 8.81 9.96
N ASP A 91 -6.70 9.60 10.76
CA ASP A 91 -8.10 9.93 10.51
C ASP A 91 -8.29 10.70 9.18
N MET A 92 -7.35 11.58 8.83
CA MET A 92 -7.34 12.25 7.53
C MET A 92 -7.23 11.24 6.37
N GLU A 93 -6.28 10.30 6.46
CA GLU A 93 -6.07 9.27 5.44
C GLU A 93 -7.29 8.33 5.29
N VAL A 94 -7.91 7.93 6.41
CA VAL A 94 -9.16 7.16 6.40
C VAL A 94 -10.27 7.89 5.63
N ARG A 95 -10.47 9.19 5.90
CA ARG A 95 -11.48 10.00 5.21
C ARG A 95 -11.20 10.14 3.72
N ILE A 96 -9.93 10.24 3.33
CA ILE A 96 -9.55 10.29 1.91
C ILE A 96 -9.84 8.94 1.24
N ALA A 97 -9.44 7.83 1.85
CA ALA A 97 -9.70 6.48 1.34
C ALA A 97 -11.20 6.24 1.11
N LEU A 98 -12.05 6.57 2.08
CA LEU A 98 -13.52 6.46 1.97
C LEU A 98 -14.11 7.31 0.84
N ARG A 99 -13.52 8.48 0.56
CA ARG A 99 -13.95 9.34 -0.55
C ARG A 99 -13.57 8.76 -1.92
N LYS A 100 -12.40 8.11 -2.01
CA LYS A 100 -11.87 7.53 -3.25
C LYS A 100 -12.56 6.21 -3.62
N GLY A 101 -12.75 5.33 -2.64
CA GLY A 101 -13.36 4.01 -2.83
C GLY A 101 -14.59 3.78 -1.96
N PRO A 102 -15.74 4.42 -2.23
CA PRO A 102 -16.92 4.21 -1.41
C PRO A 102 -17.44 2.76 -1.60
N GLY A 103 -17.37 1.94 -0.55
CA GLY A 103 -17.87 0.58 -0.57
C GLY A 103 -17.90 -0.06 0.82
N PRO A 104 -18.79 -1.03 1.06
CA PRO A 104 -18.96 -1.66 2.38
C PRO A 104 -17.68 -2.39 2.83
N GLU A 105 -16.99 -3.09 1.93
CA GLU A 105 -15.75 -3.82 2.26
C GLU A 105 -14.63 -2.87 2.70
N LEU A 106 -14.44 -1.74 2.00
CA LEU A 106 -13.47 -0.73 2.40
C LEU A 106 -13.85 -0.10 3.74
N ALA A 107 -15.14 0.21 3.93
CA ALA A 107 -15.63 0.81 5.17
C ALA A 107 -15.42 -0.13 6.37
N GLU A 108 -15.67 -1.43 6.23
CA GLU A 108 -15.40 -2.42 7.27
C GLU A 108 -13.91 -2.52 7.59
N ARG A 109 -13.05 -2.53 6.57
CA ARG A 109 -11.59 -2.59 6.76
C ARG A 109 -11.06 -1.36 7.51
N LEU A 110 -11.56 -0.18 7.14
CA LEU A 110 -11.18 1.08 7.78
C LEU A 110 -11.82 1.29 9.15
N ALA A 111 -12.97 0.68 9.44
CA ALA A 111 -13.60 0.74 10.77
C ALA A 111 -12.68 0.19 11.85
N ALA A 112 -11.91 -0.88 11.55
CA ALA A 112 -10.92 -1.42 12.47
C ALA A 112 -9.75 -0.46 12.74
N ALA A 113 -9.31 0.27 11.71
CA ALA A 113 -8.29 1.30 11.86
C ALA A 113 -8.84 2.48 12.69
N GLN A 114 -10.06 2.94 12.39
CA GLN A 114 -10.69 4.08 13.03
C GLN A 114 -11.07 3.81 14.49
N ALA A 115 -11.51 2.60 14.84
CA ALA A 115 -11.78 2.20 16.21
C ALA A 115 -10.54 2.21 17.12
N ARG A 116 -9.33 2.20 16.54
CA ARG A 116 -8.07 2.33 17.28
C ARG A 116 -7.65 3.79 17.49
N ILE A 117 -8.35 4.72 16.85
CA ILE A 117 -8.13 6.15 16.99
C ILE A 117 -9.03 6.66 18.13
N PRO A 118 -8.49 7.26 19.21
CA PRO A 118 -9.29 7.74 20.34
C PRO A 118 -10.34 8.78 19.92
N GLU A 119 -11.43 8.97 20.66
CA GLU A 119 -12.42 10.01 20.30
C GLU A 119 -11.91 11.45 20.52
N HIS A 120 -10.80 11.61 21.24
CA HIS A 120 -10.18 12.89 21.61
C HIS A 120 -8.64 12.82 21.59
N PHE A 121 -8.04 12.90 20.39
CA PHE A 121 -6.60 13.07 20.19
C PHE A 121 -6.25 14.50 19.77
#